data_AF-A0A6J7M543-F1
#
_entry.id   AF-A0A6J7M543-F1
#
_cell.length_a   1.000
_cell.length_b   1.000
_cell.length_c   1.000
_cell.angle_alpha   90.00
_cell.angle_beta   90.00
_cell.angle_gamma   90.00
#
_symmetry.space_group_name_H-M   'P 1'
#
loop_
_entity.id
_entity.type
_entity.pdbx_description
1 polymer ?
#
loop_
_entity_poly.entity_id
_entity_poly.type
_entity_poly.pdbx_seq_one_letter_code
_entity_poly.pdbx_strand_id
1 'polypeptide(L)'
;MTSALNEGLIVFDDDGNEVVIPAGQVDELLVSLKDLSSVTVSACPACRSRVVACLALIETAFVSSHPSTCDLVDLAEEAPTLHLYVFDADTTCRHRGWHDPGFEEWSEAVEEHLAPARCIS
;
A
#
# COMPACT_ATOMS: atom_id res chain seq x y z
N MET A 1 -25.10 4.20 -7.38
CA MET A 1 -25.06 3.24 -6.25
C MET A 1 -23.66 2.66 -6.23
N THR A 2 -22.72 3.42 -5.67
CA THR A 2 -21.36 2.96 -5.39
C THR A 2 -21.47 2.05 -4.19
N SER A 3 -21.41 0.74 -4.41
CA SER A 3 -21.23 -0.20 -3.31
C SER A 3 -19.97 0.24 -2.57
N ALA A 4 -20.12 0.67 -1.33
CA ALA A 4 -19.01 0.77 -0.39
C ALA A 4 -18.46 -0.65 -0.25
N LEU A 5 -17.47 -0.98 -1.08
CA LEU A 5 -16.62 -2.12 -0.83
C LEU A 5 -15.99 -1.86 0.55
N ASN A 6 -15.84 -2.90 1.36
CA ASN A 6 -15.10 -2.80 2.62
C ASN A 6 -13.62 -2.55 2.27
N GLU A 7 -13.28 -1.31 1.95
CA GLU A 7 -11.97 -0.87 1.48
C GLU A 7 -10.99 -0.97 2.65
N GLY A 8 -10.17 -2.02 2.67
CA GLY A 8 -9.17 -2.26 3.72
C GLY A 8 -7.88 -1.52 3.43
N LEU A 9 -7.02 -2.13 2.62
CA LEU A 9 -5.79 -1.51 2.12
C LEU A 9 -5.79 -1.48 0.60
N ILE A 10 -5.28 -0.40 0.05
CA ILE A 10 -4.96 -0.29 -1.37
C ILE A 10 -3.44 -0.19 -1.46
N VAL A 11 -2.82 -1.12 -2.18
CA VAL A 11 -1.37 -1.12 -2.43
C VAL A 11 -1.15 -0.85 -3.91
N PHE A 12 -0.36 0.14 -4.26
CA PHE A 12 -0.16 0.54 -5.66
C PHE A 12 1.28 0.99 -5.92
N ASP A 13 1.69 0.91 -7.19
CA ASP A 13 2.97 1.44 -7.69
C ASP A 13 2.79 2.88 -8.23
N ASP A 14 3.85 3.48 -8.77
CA ASP A 14 3.78 4.81 -9.39
C ASP A 14 3.12 4.81 -10.79
N ASP A 15 3.00 3.65 -11.43
CA ASP A 15 2.30 3.48 -12.72
C ASP A 15 0.77 3.35 -12.55
N GLY A 16 0.28 3.27 -11.30
CA GLY A 16 -1.13 3.18 -10.95
C GLY A 16 -1.70 1.75 -10.99
N ASN A 17 -0.84 0.73 -11.09
CA ASN A 17 -1.28 -0.65 -10.87
C ASN A 17 -1.57 -0.85 -9.38
N GLU A 18 -2.65 -1.54 -9.05
CA GLU A 18 -3.09 -1.69 -7.66
C GLU A 18 -3.51 -3.11 -7.29
N VAL A 19 -3.33 -3.42 -6.01
CA VAL A 19 -3.87 -4.57 -5.32
C VAL A 19 -4.72 -4.07 -4.16
N VAL A 20 -6.02 -4.42 -4.19
CA VAL A 20 -6.96 -4.07 -3.13
C VAL A 20 -7.11 -5.24 -2.16
N ILE A 21 -6.76 -5.00 -0.91
CA ILE A 21 -6.93 -5.94 0.20
C ILE A 21 -8.23 -5.60 0.93
N PRO A 22 -9.24 -6.50 0.93
CA PRO A 22 -10.48 -6.27 1.64
C PRO A 22 -10.25 -6.15 3.15
N ALA A 23 -11.01 -5.28 3.84
CA ALA A 23 -10.83 -5.03 5.28
C ALA A 23 -10.79 -6.31 6.14
N GLY A 24 -11.56 -7.34 5.78
CA GLY A 24 -11.60 -8.62 6.48
C GLY A 24 -10.33 -9.49 6.36
N GLN A 25 -9.41 -9.15 5.46
CA GLN A 25 -8.14 -9.87 5.24
C GLN A 25 -6.91 -9.09 5.70
N VAL A 26 -7.07 -7.80 6.05
CA VAL A 26 -5.95 -6.91 6.36
C VAL A 26 -5.13 -7.41 7.55
N ASP A 27 -5.78 -7.81 8.64
CA ASP A 27 -5.05 -8.25 9.84
C ASP A 27 -4.30 -9.57 9.61
N GLU A 28 -4.90 -10.52 8.88
CA GLU A 28 -4.26 -11.80 8.53
C GLU A 28 -3.04 -11.57 7.61
N LEU A 29 -3.17 -10.68 6.63
CA LEU A 29 -2.06 -10.28 5.76
C LEU A 29 -0.92 -9.63 6.55
N LEU A 30 -1.24 -8.65 7.40
CA LEU A 30 -0.23 -7.94 8.19
C LEU A 30 0.51 -8.88 9.13
N VAL A 31 -0.18 -9.80 9.80
CA VAL A 31 0.46 -10.84 10.62
C VAL A 31 1.39 -11.71 9.78
N SER A 32 0.95 -12.15 8.60
CA SER A 32 1.75 -12.98 7.69
C SER A 32 3.01 -12.26 7.19
N LEU A 33 2.93 -10.93 7.02
CA LEU A 33 4.04 -10.06 6.59
C LEU A 33 4.76 -9.37 7.76
N LYS A 34 4.58 -9.82 9.00
CA LYS A 34 5.21 -9.26 10.21
C LYS A 34 5.05 -7.75 10.33
N ASP A 35 3.81 -7.29 10.13
CA ASP A 35 3.36 -5.90 10.12
C ASP A 35 4.12 -5.02 9.12
N LEU A 36 4.69 -5.62 8.06
CA LEU A 36 5.53 -4.96 7.06
C LEU A 36 6.76 -4.24 7.65
N SER A 37 7.11 -4.56 8.90
CA SER A 37 8.11 -3.81 9.67
C SER A 37 9.50 -3.82 9.02
N SER A 38 9.92 -4.95 8.46
CA SER A 38 11.22 -5.11 7.78
C SER A 38 11.28 -4.48 6.38
N VAL A 39 10.13 -4.09 5.82
CA VAL A 39 10.03 -3.61 4.43
C VAL A 39 9.58 -2.15 4.35
N THR A 40 9.21 -1.56 5.50
CA THR A 40 8.72 -0.19 5.60
C THR A 40 9.88 0.80 5.50
N VAL A 41 9.77 1.73 4.54
CA VAL A 41 10.69 2.86 4.37
C VAL A 41 10.21 4.07 5.17
N SER A 42 8.91 4.35 5.10
CA SER A 42 8.27 5.44 5.82
C SER A 42 6.84 5.03 6.20
N ALA A 43 6.34 5.52 7.33
CA ALA A 43 5.01 5.16 7.81
C ALA A 43 4.31 6.30 8.54
N CYS A 44 2.99 6.28 8.46
CA CYS A 44 2.15 7.00 9.38
C CYS A 44 2.08 6.25 10.72
N PRO A 45 2.40 6.86 11.87
CA PRO A 45 2.26 6.20 13.17
C PRO A 45 0.80 6.06 13.64
N ALA A 46 -0.16 6.70 12.94
CA ALA A 46 -1.56 6.78 13.35
C ALA A 46 -2.51 5.90 12.52
N CYS A 47 -2.03 5.26 11.45
CA CYS A 47 -2.82 4.39 10.59
C CYS A 47 -1.92 3.36 9.89
N ARG A 48 -2.45 2.57 8.96
CA ARG A 48 -1.69 1.53 8.26
C ARG A 48 -0.96 2.05 7.02
N SER A 49 -1.20 3.30 6.60
CA SER A 49 -0.54 3.91 5.43
C SER A 49 0.98 4.00 5.61
N ARG A 50 1.70 3.62 4.56
CA ARG A 50 3.16 3.51 4.56
C ARG A 50 3.73 3.40 3.15
N VAL A 51 5.02 3.63 3.04
CA VAL A 51 5.86 3.36 1.86
C VAL A 51 6.63 2.08 2.14
N VAL A 52 6.60 1.12 1.21
CA VAL A 52 7.32 -0.16 1.34
C VAL A 52 8.31 -0.34 0.19
N ALA A 53 9.46 -0.95 0.47
CA ALA A 53 10.45 -1.29 -0.54
C ALA A 53 10.09 -2.60 -1.24
N CYS A 54 9.98 -2.58 -2.58
CA CYS A 54 9.62 -3.75 -3.40
C CYS A 54 10.52 -4.97 -3.13
N LEU A 55 11.84 -4.79 -3.18
CA LEU A 55 12.78 -5.91 -2.96
C LEU A 55 12.64 -6.56 -1.59
N ALA A 56 12.51 -5.74 -0.53
CA ALA A 56 12.34 -6.25 0.83
C ALA A 56 10.98 -6.96 1.01
N LEU A 57 9.94 -6.47 0.31
CA LEU A 57 8.63 -7.11 0.25
C LEU A 57 8.70 -8.48 -0.41
N ILE A 58 9.33 -8.59 -1.58
CA ILE A 58 9.53 -9.86 -2.30
C ILE A 58 10.28 -10.86 -1.41
N GLU A 59 11.36 -10.44 -0.74
CA GLU A 59 12.11 -11.29 0.19
C GLU A 59 11.26 -11.76 1.37
N THR A 60 10.41 -10.88 1.91
CA THR A 60 9.51 -11.19 3.04
C THR A 60 8.35 -12.09 2.62
N ALA A 61 7.88 -11.95 1.39
CA ALA A 61 6.77 -12.71 0.84
C ALA A 61 7.05 -14.21 0.74
N PHE A 62 8.31 -14.63 0.54
CA PHE A 62 8.69 -16.05 0.46
C PHE A 62 8.32 -16.88 1.70
N VAL A 63 8.11 -16.23 2.85
CA VAL A 63 7.75 -16.92 4.11
C VAL A 63 6.30 -16.67 4.52
N SER A 64 5.53 -15.93 3.73
CA SER A 64 4.11 -15.66 3.94
C SER A 64 3.26 -16.80 3.41
N SER A 65 2.11 -17.06 4.04
CA SER A 65 1.10 -18.02 3.56
C SER A 65 -0.21 -17.35 3.12
N HIS A 66 -0.26 -16.01 3.10
CA HIS A 66 -1.49 -15.28 2.78
C HIS A 66 -1.74 -15.27 1.26
N PRO A 67 -2.97 -15.51 0.78
CA PRO A 67 -3.28 -15.58 -0.64
C PRO A 67 -2.91 -14.31 -1.42
N SER A 68 -3.18 -13.12 -0.86
CA SER A 68 -2.84 -11.84 -1.48
C SER A 68 -1.34 -11.53 -1.54
N THR A 69 -0.48 -12.37 -0.94
CA THR A 69 0.97 -12.15 -1.04
C THR A 69 1.48 -12.34 -2.46
N CYS A 70 0.90 -13.27 -3.24
CA CYS A 70 1.30 -13.44 -4.64
C CYS A 70 1.03 -12.17 -5.45
N ASP A 71 -0.18 -11.60 -5.34
CA ASP A 71 -0.54 -10.38 -6.06
C ASP A 71 0.38 -9.20 -5.68
N LEU A 72 0.78 -9.10 -4.40
CA LEU A 72 1.72 -8.08 -3.94
C LEU A 72 3.15 -8.31 -4.45
N VAL A 73 3.57 -9.56 -4.63
CA VAL A 73 4.86 -9.90 -5.24
C VAL A 73 4.84 -9.57 -6.71
N ASP A 74 3.79 -9.97 -7.44
CA ASP A 74 3.63 -9.66 -8.85
C ASP A 74 3.70 -8.15 -9.07
N LEU A 75 2.98 -7.36 -8.24
CA LEU A 75 3.06 -5.89 -8.28
C LEU A 75 4.48 -5.37 -7.99
N ALA A 76 5.17 -5.93 -7.01
CA ALA A 76 6.54 -5.51 -6.66
C ALA A 76 7.59 -5.91 -7.72
N GLU A 77 7.37 -7.00 -8.46
CA GLU A 77 8.26 -7.49 -9.52
C GLU A 77 8.20 -6.63 -10.78
N GLU A 78 7.05 -6.02 -11.07
CA GLU A 78 6.88 -5.08 -12.19
C GLU A 78 7.59 -3.74 -11.91
N ALA A 79 7.80 -3.38 -10.64
CA ALA A 79 8.48 -2.15 -10.19
C ALA A 79 9.64 -2.41 -9.20
N PRO A 80 10.66 -3.22 -9.55
CA PRO A 80 11.60 -3.79 -8.59
C PRO A 80 12.62 -2.79 -8.03
N THR A 81 12.75 -1.60 -8.62
CA THR A 81 13.62 -0.51 -8.13
C THR A 81 12.88 0.59 -7.38
N LEU A 82 11.56 0.45 -7.21
CA LEU A 82 10.69 1.51 -6.69
C LEU A 82 10.05 1.11 -5.36
N HIS A 83 9.26 2.03 -4.82
CA HIS A 83 8.43 1.79 -3.64
C HIS A 83 7.02 1.37 -4.07
N LEU A 84 6.34 0.60 -3.23
CA LEU A 84 4.88 0.54 -3.26
C LEU A 84 4.30 1.45 -2.19
N TYR A 85 3.15 2.02 -2.49
CA TYR A 85 2.40 2.90 -1.62
C TYR A 85 1.23 2.14 -1.03
N VAL A 86 1.18 2.07 0.29
CA VAL A 86 0.05 1.49 1.02
C VAL A 86 -0.84 2.64 1.47
N PHE A 87 -2.09 2.61 1.04
CA PHE A 87 -3.14 3.53 1.46
C PHE A 87 -4.17 2.80 2.33
N ASP A 88 -4.34 3.28 3.55
CA ASP A 88 -5.37 2.85 4.49
C ASP A 88 -6.69 3.57 4.15
N ALA A 89 -7.58 2.86 3.44
CA ALA A 89 -8.84 3.41 2.96
C ALA A 89 -9.87 3.60 4.09
N ASP A 90 -9.76 2.81 5.17
CA ASP A 90 -10.60 2.97 6.36
C ASP A 90 -10.37 4.33 7.05
N THR A 91 -9.14 4.85 7.01
CA THR A 91 -8.77 6.10 7.70
C THR A 91 -8.55 7.30 6.79
N THR A 92 -8.33 7.10 5.49
CA THR A 92 -8.06 8.17 4.51
C THR A 92 -6.95 9.11 4.98
N CYS A 93 -5.76 8.56 5.21
CA CYS A 93 -4.68 9.22 5.97
C CYS A 93 -4.38 10.66 5.52
N ARG A 94 -4.45 11.61 6.48
CA ARG A 94 -4.00 13.02 6.35
C ARG A 94 -3.15 13.48 7.54
N HIS A 95 -2.56 12.53 8.24
CA HIS A 95 -1.84 12.79 9.49
C HIS A 95 -0.51 13.50 9.21
N ARG A 96 -0.15 14.49 10.04
CA ARG A 96 1.09 15.27 9.89
C ARG A 96 2.32 14.63 10.54
N GLY A 97 2.13 13.56 11.30
CA GLY A 97 3.18 12.94 12.14
C GLY A 97 3.94 11.82 11.46
N TRP A 98 4.05 11.82 10.14
CA TRP A 98 4.79 10.77 9.43
C TRP A 98 6.25 10.75 9.87
N HIS A 99 6.76 9.54 10.04
CA HIS A 99 8.18 9.33 10.31
C HIS A 99 8.91 9.14 8.98
N ASP A 100 10.02 9.88 8.81
CA ASP A 100 10.93 9.81 7.65
C ASP A 100 10.43 10.55 6.36
N PRO A 101 11.27 10.76 5.32
CA PRO A 101 10.98 11.69 4.23
C PRO A 101 9.96 11.17 3.20
N GLY A 102 9.51 9.93 3.30
CA GLY A 102 8.60 9.30 2.33
C GLY A 102 7.16 9.83 2.34
N PHE A 103 6.80 10.77 3.23
CA PHE A 103 5.47 11.36 3.26
C PHE A 103 5.14 12.15 1.99
N GLU A 104 6.08 12.96 1.48
CA GLU A 104 5.86 13.79 0.30
C GLU A 104 5.58 12.91 -0.92
N GLU A 105 6.48 11.95 -1.18
CA GLU A 105 6.35 10.93 -2.22
C GLU A 105 5.02 10.15 -2.12
N TRP A 106 4.69 9.65 -0.92
CA TRP A 106 3.43 8.94 -0.70
C TRP A 106 2.21 9.83 -0.94
N SER A 107 2.25 11.09 -0.50
CA SER A 107 1.13 12.01 -0.64
C SER A 107 0.86 12.35 -2.11
N GLU A 108 1.92 12.57 -2.90
CA GLU A 108 1.82 12.82 -4.34
C GLU A 108 1.26 11.58 -5.05
N ALA A 109 1.78 10.39 -4.74
CA ALA A 109 1.31 9.14 -5.33
C ALA A 109 -0.18 8.88 -5.01
N VAL A 110 -0.60 9.09 -3.76
CA VAL A 110 -2.02 8.96 -3.36
C VAL A 110 -2.90 9.99 -4.06
N GLU A 111 -2.46 11.25 -4.16
CA GLU A 111 -3.22 12.28 -4.86
C GLU A 111 -3.38 11.97 -6.35
N GLU A 112 -2.33 11.46 -7.00
CA GLU A 112 -2.37 11.06 -8.40
C GLU A 112 -3.31 9.85 -8.61
N HIS A 113 -3.15 8.82 -7.79
CA HIS A 113 -3.89 7.56 -7.89
C HIS A 113 -5.38 7.72 -7.56
N LEU A 114 -5.70 8.48 -6.50
CA LEU A 114 -7.08 8.67 -6.04
C LEU A 114 -7.77 9.90 -6.64
N ALA A 115 -7.08 10.70 -7.47
CA ALA A 115 -7.73 11.81 -8.16
C ALA A 115 -8.88 11.27 -9.03
N PRO A 116 -10.08 11.86 -8.97
CA PRO A 116 -11.13 11.52 -9.92
C PRO A 116 -10.58 11.81 -11.31
N ALA A 117 -10.52 10.79 -12.17
CA ALA A 117 -10.00 10.83 -13.53
C ALA A 117 -10.27 12.21 -14.13
N ARG A 118 -9.22 13.06 -14.17
CA ARG A 118 -9.39 14.48 -14.51
C ARG A 118 -10.04 14.49 -15.88
N CYS A 119 -11.26 15.03 -15.93
CA CYS A 119 -12.12 15.02 -17.11
C CYS A 119 -11.30 15.31 -18.37
N ILE A 120 -11.07 14.28 -19.18
CA ILE A 120 -10.60 14.47 -20.55
C ILE A 120 -11.82 15.06 -21.28
N SER A 121 -11.84 16.38 -21.41
CA SER A 121 -12.80 17.11 -22.25
C SER A 121 -12.29 17.17 -23.68
#